data_AF-A0A7D5RP60-F1
#
_entry.id   AF-A0A7D5RP60-F1
#
_cell.length_a   1.000
_cell.length_b   1.000
_cell.length_c   1.000
_cell.angle_alpha   90.00
_cell.angle_beta   90.00
_cell.angle_gamma   90.00
#
_symmetry.space_group_name_H-M   'P 1'
#
loop_
_entity.id
_entity.type
_entity.pdbx_description
1 polymer ?
#
loop_
_entity_poly.entity_id
_entity_poly.type
_entity_poly.pdbx_seq_one_letter_code
_entity_poly.pdbx_strand_id
1 'polypeptide(L)'
;MWETDSLWFEIAIVSITIALGHILLGRFEERTRARKLFKYLLSLIVVIGLSMYFGRAVAFIVYALFFIPVLYIHLIMLPLKGINGWTGEPKSKYYEYRKWDKNIFNDNATNDG
;
A
#
# COMPACT_ATOMS: atom_id res chain seq x y z
N MET A 1 19.64 19.95 17.93
CA MET A 1 20.16 19.55 16.60
C MET A 1 19.22 18.51 16.05
N TRP A 2 18.81 18.61 14.78
CA TRP A 2 18.06 17.54 14.14
C TRP A 2 19.05 16.41 13.87
N GLU A 3 18.94 15.31 14.60
CA GLU A 3 19.78 14.10 14.45
C GLU A 3 19.37 13.33 13.18
N THR A 4 19.45 13.98 12.02
CA THR A 4 19.18 13.32 10.74
C THR A 4 20.19 12.24 10.46
N ASP A 5 21.33 12.17 11.13
CA ASP A 5 22.37 11.15 10.93
C ASP A 5 22.13 9.85 11.72
N SER A 6 21.03 9.77 12.46
CA SER A 6 20.64 8.54 13.16
C SER A 6 19.71 7.66 12.32
N LEU A 7 19.70 6.35 12.60
CA LEU A 7 18.75 5.39 11.99
C LEU A 7 17.27 5.71 12.30
N TRP A 8 17.02 6.56 13.30
CA TRP A 8 15.68 7.07 13.60
C TRP A 8 15.12 7.91 12.45
N PHE A 9 15.98 8.52 11.64
CA PHE A 9 15.55 9.26 10.46
C PHE A 9 14.90 8.32 9.44
N GLU A 10 15.55 7.20 9.09
CA GLU A 10 15.02 6.17 8.21
C GLU A 10 13.70 5.59 8.74
N ILE A 11 13.66 5.27 10.04
CA ILE A 11 12.45 4.75 10.69
C ILE A 11 11.31 5.76 10.57
N ALA A 12 11.56 7.04 10.85
CA ALA A 12 10.55 8.09 10.78
C ALA A 12 10.00 8.27 9.35
N ILE A 13 10.89 8.32 8.35
CA ILE A 13 10.51 8.48 6.93
C ILE A 13 9.69 7.28 6.44
N VAL A 14 10.12 6.04 6.73
CA VAL A 14 9.36 4.84 6.35
C VAL A 14 8.00 4.82 7.07
N SER A 15 7.98 5.14 8.37
CA SER A 15 6.76 5.14 9.18
C SER A 15 5.73 6.14 8.66
N ILE A 16 6.12 7.39 8.42
CA ILE A 16 5.19 8.41 7.92
C ILE A 16 4.70 8.08 6.51
N THR A 17 5.56 7.53 5.65
CA THR A 17 5.19 7.17 4.29
C THR A 17 4.17 6.02 4.26
N ILE A 18 4.37 4.98 5.08
CA ILE A 18 3.41 3.87 5.21
C ILE A 18 2.11 4.35 5.86
N ALA A 19 2.18 5.22 6.87
CA ALA A 19 0.99 5.81 7.49
C ALA A 19 0.16 6.60 6.49
N LEU A 20 0.80 7.47 5.68
CA LEU A 20 0.13 8.20 4.61
C LEU A 20 -0.47 7.25 3.57
N GLY A 21 0.25 6.20 3.17
CA GLY A 21 -0.27 5.16 2.30
C GLY A 21 -1.52 4.47 2.86
N HIS A 22 -1.56 4.21 4.16
CA HIS A 22 -2.74 3.63 4.81
C HIS A 22 -3.93 4.60 4.85
N ILE A 23 -3.69 5.89 5.07
CA ILE A 23 -4.75 6.92 5.08
C ILE A 23 -5.33 7.09 3.67
N LEU A 24 -4.47 7.21 2.66
CA LEU A 24 -4.88 7.49 1.28
C LEU A 24 -5.42 6.26 0.55
N LEU A 25 -4.77 5.10 0.75
CA LEU A 25 -5.01 3.88 -0.04
C LEU A 25 -5.51 2.70 0.82
N GLY A 26 -5.83 2.92 2.09
CA GLY A 26 -6.23 1.85 3.03
C GLY A 26 -7.43 1.02 2.59
N ARG A 27 -8.33 1.64 1.79
CA ARG A 27 -9.48 0.99 1.15
C ARG A 27 -9.11 -0.11 0.15
N PHE A 28 -7.93 -0.03 -0.46
CA PHE A 28 -7.40 -1.09 -1.32
C PHE A 28 -6.90 -2.29 -0.52
N GLU A 29 -6.91 -2.24 0.82
CA GLU A 29 -6.34 -3.29 1.67
C GLU A 29 -7.26 -3.70 2.83
N GLU A 30 -8.57 -3.48 2.69
CA GLU A 30 -9.58 -3.75 3.74
C GLU A 30 -9.51 -5.18 4.30
N ARG A 31 -9.28 -6.19 3.44
CA ARG A 31 -9.25 -7.61 3.83
C ARG A 31 -7.84 -8.19 4.01
N THR A 32 -6.78 -7.38 4.05
CA THR A 32 -5.38 -7.88 4.07
C THR A 32 -4.55 -7.33 5.24
N ARG A 33 -5.00 -7.55 6.47
CA ARG A 33 -4.33 -7.05 7.70
C ARG A 33 -2.89 -7.54 7.87
N ALA A 34 -2.64 -8.86 7.70
CA ALA A 34 -1.29 -9.42 7.83
C ALA A 34 -0.31 -8.84 6.79
N ARG A 35 -0.79 -8.56 5.57
CA ARG A 35 0.04 -7.98 4.51
C ARG A 35 0.43 -6.53 4.82
N LYS A 36 -0.41 -5.75 5.52
CA LYS A 36 -0.07 -4.39 5.95
C LYS A 36 1.12 -4.39 6.90
N LEU A 37 1.04 -5.23 7.95
CA LEU A 37 2.13 -5.36 8.93
C LEU A 37 3.41 -5.87 8.28
N PHE A 38 3.29 -6.90 7.43
CA PHE A 38 4.44 -7.46 6.73
C PHE A 38 5.13 -6.42 5.84
N LYS A 39 4.39 -5.62 5.07
CA LYS A 39 4.99 -4.55 4.24
C LYS A 39 5.74 -3.52 5.07
N TYR A 40 5.19 -3.13 6.21
CA TYR A 40 5.84 -2.18 7.11
C TYR A 40 7.16 -2.73 7.65
N LEU A 41 7.14 -3.94 8.24
CA LEU A 41 8.34 -4.58 8.77
C LEU A 41 9.38 -4.84 7.68
N LEU A 42 8.96 -5.33 6.52
CA LEU A 42 9.84 -5.56 5.39
C LEU A 42 10.50 -4.25 4.91
N SER A 43 9.72 -3.18 4.78
CA SER A 43 10.23 -1.87 4.35
C SER A 43 11.27 -1.34 5.34
N LEU A 44 11.02 -1.47 6.64
CA LEU A 44 11.99 -1.07 7.67
C LEU A 44 13.28 -1.89 7.58
N ILE A 45 13.18 -3.22 7.54
CA ILE A 45 14.35 -4.10 7.47
C ILE A 45 15.20 -3.77 6.24
N VAL A 46 14.56 -3.59 5.07
CA VAL A 46 15.26 -3.26 3.83
C VAL A 46 15.92 -1.89 3.91
N VAL A 47 15.22 -0.85 4.35
CA VAL A 47 15.77 0.52 4.37
C VAL A 47 16.88 0.65 5.41
N ILE A 48 16.69 0.12 6.62
CA ILE A 48 17.71 0.15 7.68
C ILE A 48 18.95 -0.65 7.22
N GLY A 49 18.75 -1.86 6.71
CA GLY A 49 19.85 -2.70 6.22
C GLY A 49 20.63 -2.01 5.11
N LEU A 50 19.94 -1.45 4.11
CA LEU A 50 20.61 -0.71 3.03
C LEU A 50 21.34 0.53 3.54
N SER A 51 20.77 1.26 4.50
CA SER A 51 21.42 2.45 5.05
C SER A 51 22.71 2.09 5.78
N MET A 52 22.71 0.98 6.54
CA MET A 52 23.89 0.49 7.26
C MET A 52 25.02 0.01 6.33
N TYR A 53 24.71 -0.71 5.26
CA TYR A 53 25.72 -1.36 4.42
C TYR A 53 26.12 -0.56 3.17
N PHE A 54 25.20 0.23 2.61
CA PHE A 54 25.37 0.93 1.33
C PHE A 54 25.15 2.45 1.44
N GLY A 55 24.81 2.94 2.63
CA GLY A 55 24.53 4.34 2.88
C GLY A 55 23.09 4.75 2.56
N ARG A 56 22.69 5.85 3.19
CA ARG A 56 21.32 6.39 3.15
C ARG A 56 20.80 6.69 1.75
N ALA A 57 21.64 7.28 0.90
CA ALA A 57 21.23 7.65 -0.45
C ALA A 57 20.76 6.42 -1.25
N VAL A 58 21.52 5.33 -1.18
CA VAL A 58 21.16 4.06 -1.83
C VAL A 58 19.87 3.50 -1.22
N ALA A 59 19.76 3.52 0.11
CA ALA A 59 18.57 3.03 0.81
C ALA A 59 17.28 3.72 0.33
N PHE A 60 17.30 5.05 0.21
CA PHE A 60 16.11 5.79 -0.24
C PHE A 60 15.86 5.72 -1.74
N ILE A 61 16.89 5.60 -2.58
CA ILE A 61 16.70 5.31 -4.01
C ILE A 61 15.96 3.98 -4.16
N VAL A 62 16.44 2.93 -3.49
CA VAL A 62 15.80 1.61 -3.53
C VAL A 62 14.39 1.68 -2.94
N TYR A 63 14.19 2.39 -1.83
CA TYR A 63 12.86 2.59 -1.25
C TYR A 63 11.90 3.29 -2.23
N ALA A 64 12.36 4.33 -2.93
CA ALA A 64 11.57 5.04 -3.94
C ALA A 64 11.15 4.12 -5.10
N LEU A 65 12.00 3.18 -5.52
CA LEU A 65 11.67 2.22 -6.57
C LEU A 65 10.48 1.30 -6.20
N PHE A 66 10.26 1.01 -4.92
CA PHE A 66 9.08 0.24 -4.49
C PHE A 66 7.74 0.94 -4.72
N PHE A 67 7.74 2.26 -4.97
CA PHE A 67 6.54 3.00 -5.33
C PHE A 67 6.17 2.86 -6.81
N ILE A 68 7.09 2.45 -7.69
CA ILE A 68 6.80 2.28 -9.12
C ILE A 68 5.64 1.29 -9.34
N PRO A 69 5.62 0.07 -8.74
CA PRO A 69 4.48 -0.82 -8.86
C PRO A 69 3.18 -0.22 -8.32
N VAL A 70 3.24 0.56 -7.23
CA VAL A 70 2.06 1.23 -6.66
C VAL A 70 1.47 2.21 -7.67
N LEU A 71 2.31 3.08 -8.22
CA LEU A 71 1.92 4.05 -9.25
C LEU A 71 1.38 3.36 -10.49
N TYR A 72 2.06 2.33 -10.99
CA TYR A 72 1.59 1.56 -12.15
C TYR A 72 0.20 0.96 -11.93
N ILE A 73 -0.03 0.35 -10.76
CA ILE A 73 -1.32 -0.28 -10.44
C ILE A 73 -2.43 0.78 -10.39
N HIS A 74 -2.19 1.91 -9.74
CA HIS A 74 -3.24 2.92 -9.51
C HIS A 74 -3.47 3.79 -10.76
N LEU A 75 -2.41 4.18 -11.47
CA LEU A 75 -2.53 5.09 -12.61
C LEU A 75 -2.89 4.40 -13.92
N ILE A 76 -2.53 3.12 -14.07
CA ILE A 76 -2.65 2.42 -15.36
C ILE A 76 -3.51 1.15 -15.21
N MET A 77 -3.08 0.21 -14.36
CA MET A 77 -3.67 -1.14 -14.34
C MET A 77 -5.13 -1.16 -13.89
N LEU A 78 -5.48 -0.42 -12.83
CA LEU A 78 -6.85 -0.35 -12.32
C LEU A 78 -7.77 0.39 -13.31
N PRO A 79 -7.41 1.58 -13.83
CA PRO A 79 -8.19 2.28 -14.85
C PRO A 79 -8.47 1.43 -16.09
N LEU A 80 -7.47 0.68 -16.59
CA LEU A 80 -7.64 -0.23 -17.73
C LEU A 80 -8.65 -1.35 -17.47
N LYS A 81 -8.91 -1.70 -16.20
CA LYS A 81 -9.93 -2.67 -15.79
C LYS A 81 -11.30 -2.02 -15.50
N GLY A 82 -11.43 -0.72 -15.77
CA GLY A 82 -12.61 0.06 -15.45
C GLY A 82 -12.82 0.25 -13.94
N ILE A 83 -11.72 0.25 -13.17
CA ILE A 83 -11.71 0.54 -11.72
C ILE A 83 -10.97 1.86 -11.52
N ASN A 84 -11.56 2.79 -10.80
CA ASN A 84 -10.90 4.05 -10.46
C ASN A 84 -9.66 3.77 -9.60
N GLY A 85 -8.51 4.25 -10.08
CA GLY A 85 -7.22 4.07 -9.43
C GLY A 85 -7.08 4.68 -8.04
N TRP A 86 -7.88 5.70 -7.73
CA TRP A 86 -7.86 6.42 -6.47
C TRP A 86 -8.98 5.97 -5.53
N THR A 87 -10.19 5.81 -6.06
CA THR A 87 -11.39 5.47 -5.28
C THR A 87 -11.78 4.00 -5.37
N GLY A 88 -11.05 3.14 -6.08
CA GLY A 88 -11.34 1.70 -6.19
C GLY A 88 -12.77 1.36 -6.65
N GLU A 89 -13.47 2.30 -7.29
CA GLU A 89 -14.85 2.15 -7.73
C GLU A 89 -14.95 1.78 -9.21
N PRO A 90 -15.96 1.00 -9.64
CA PRO A 90 -17.02 0.41 -8.81
C PRO A 90 -16.50 -0.75 -7.94
N LYS A 91 -16.95 -0.83 -6.68
CA LYS A 91 -16.43 -1.81 -5.70
C LYS A 91 -16.62 -3.26 -6.15
N SER A 92 -17.69 -3.57 -6.88
CA SER A 92 -17.96 -4.92 -7.40
C SER A 92 -16.83 -5.44 -8.31
N LYS A 93 -16.38 -4.62 -9.27
CA LYS A 93 -15.24 -4.95 -10.16
C LYS A 93 -13.94 -5.05 -9.38
N TYR A 94 -13.74 -4.18 -8.38
CA TYR A 94 -12.54 -4.24 -7.55
C TYR A 94 -12.46 -5.52 -6.72
N TYR A 95 -13.57 -5.93 -6.10
CA TYR A 95 -13.65 -7.18 -5.34
C TYR A 95 -13.45 -8.41 -6.22
N GLU A 96 -14.01 -8.39 -7.44
CA GLU A 96 -13.75 -9.42 -8.44
C GLU A 96 -12.26 -9.53 -8.79
N TYR A 97 -11.64 -8.39 -9.12
CA TYR A 97 -10.22 -8.33 -9.45
C TYR A 97 -9.35 -8.87 -8.31
N ARG A 98 -9.73 -8.58 -7.06
CA ARG A 98 -9.04 -9.04 -5.86
C ARG A 98 -9.38 -10.47 -5.45
N LYS A 99 -10.35 -11.10 -6.13
CA LYS A 99 -10.93 -12.40 -5.75
C LYS A 99 -11.40 -12.42 -4.29
N TRP A 100 -11.95 -11.29 -3.84
CA TRP A 100 -12.56 -11.16 -2.53
C TRP A 100 -14.04 -11.55 -2.59
N ASP A 101 -14.57 -11.97 -1.44
CA ASP A 101 -15.97 -12.34 -1.33
C ASP A 101 -16.90 -11.15 -1.68
N LYS A 102 -17.81 -11.39 -2.63
CA LYS A 102 -18.77 -10.42 -3.16
C LYS A 102 -20.10 -10.44 -2.39
N ASN A 103 -20.29 -11.31 -1.41
CA ASN A 103 -21.55 -11.45 -0.67
C ASN A 103 -22.05 -10.15 -0.02
N ILE A 104 -21.17 -9.18 0.22
CA ILE A 104 -21.52 -7.83 0.69
C ILE A 104 -22.39 -6.98 -0.27
N PHE A 105 -22.65 -7.48 -1.49
CA PHE A 105 -23.53 -6.82 -2.46
C PHE A 105 -24.88 -7.53 -2.63
N ASN A 106 -25.09 -8.68 -1.97
CA ASN A 106 -26.27 -9.55 -2.17
C ASN A 106 -27.36 -9.40 -1.09
N ASP A 107 -27.26 -8.41 -0.18
CA ASP A 107 -28.18 -8.24 0.97
C ASP A 107 -29.64 -7.88 0.59
N ASN A 108 -29.98 -7.78 -0.70
CA ASN A 108 -31.31 -7.38 -1.19
C ASN A 108 -32.08 -8.49 -1.94
N ALA A 109 -31.61 -9.74 -1.98
CA ALA A 109 -32.24 -10.80 -2.79
C ALA A 109 -33.19 -11.74 -2.01
N THR A 110 -33.44 -11.51 -0.72
CA THR A 110 -34.18 -12.48 0.14
C THR A 110 -35.40 -11.90 0.86
N ASN A 111 -35.96 -10.76 0.45
CA ASN A 111 -37.20 -10.21 1.03
C ASN A 111 -38.40 -10.24 0.07
N ASP A 112 -38.32 -11.05 -0.99
CA ASP A 112 -39.37 -11.23 -1.98
C ASP A 112 -39.85 -12.69 -1.94
N GLY A 113 -40.62 -13.05 -0.91
CA GLY A 113 -41.18 -14.39 -0.72
C GLY A 113 -42.24 -14.44 0.35
#